data_AF-A0A7S2NHH0-F1
#
_entry.id   AF-A0A7S2NHH0-F1
#
_cell.length_a   1.000
_cell.length_b   1.000
_cell.length_c   1.000
_cell.angle_alpha   90.00
_cell.angle_beta   90.00
_cell.angle_gamma   90.00
#
_symmetry.space_group_name_H-M   'P 1'
#
loop_
_entity.id
_entity.type
_entity.pdbx_description
1 polymer ?
#
loop_
_entity_poly.entity_id
_entity_poly.type
_entity_poly.pdbx_seq_one_letter_code
_entity_poly.pdbx_strand_id
1 'polypeptide(L)'
;QQWFHREMGSAVAGLAAHRHIAPRCESILRVGGAPEAYVEVLRLLREAADSGRWPGISPGREKVIKGQTLSENGGLGGSFSVGSMPPPLQAPAGNRLFPELAARAFELEGLLLPGRPPSSTIAINKHAQFLPHVDSGAGAGQGVSLIVGLGDYAGGELVVEGSALDIRYTPVEFNGWTQRHWTLPFSGERFSLVWFTPLGCEGQPGLEVCRCNA
;
A
#
# COMPACT_ATOMS: atom_id res chain seq x y z
N GLN A 1 -41.84 22.56 26.40
CA GLN A 1 -40.59 22.67 25.63
C GLN A 1 -40.93 22.29 24.20
N GLN A 2 -41.08 23.29 23.34
CA GLN A 2 -41.29 23.18 21.89
C GLN A 2 -40.39 24.24 21.24
N TRP A 3 -40.31 24.21 19.90
CA TRP A 3 -39.48 24.98 18.96
C TRP A 3 -38.13 24.33 18.60
N PHE A 4 -37.73 24.16 17.34
CA PHE A 4 -38.36 24.30 16.01
C PHE A 4 -37.51 23.53 14.97
N HIS A 5 -38.06 23.27 13.79
CA HIS A 5 -37.40 22.67 12.62
C HIS A 5 -36.00 23.21 12.31
N ARG A 6 -35.06 22.32 11.93
CA ARG A 6 -33.98 22.66 10.99
C ARG A 6 -33.64 21.48 10.08
N GLU A 7 -34.15 21.61 8.86
CA GLU A 7 -33.53 21.33 7.57
C GLU A 7 -32.71 20.04 7.42
N MET A 8 -33.24 19.16 6.56
CA MET A 8 -32.48 18.21 5.77
C MET A 8 -31.38 18.94 4.99
N GLY A 9 -30.21 19.06 5.58
CA GLY A 9 -28.98 19.25 4.83
C GLY A 9 -28.69 17.97 4.07
N SER A 10 -29.00 17.98 2.78
CA SER A 10 -28.45 17.05 1.81
C SER A 10 -26.92 17.13 1.89
N ALA A 11 -26.32 16.25 2.69
CA ALA A 11 -24.92 15.92 2.52
C ALA A 11 -24.86 15.15 1.21
N VAL A 12 -24.53 15.85 0.13
CA VAL A 12 -23.93 15.25 -1.05
C VAL A 12 -22.65 14.60 -0.55
N ALA A 13 -22.76 13.36 -0.10
CA ALA A 13 -21.63 12.45 0.01
C ALA A 13 -21.13 12.29 -1.41
N GLY A 14 -20.23 13.17 -1.82
CA GLY A 14 -19.42 12.94 -3.00
C GLY A 14 -18.72 11.62 -2.76
N LEU A 15 -19.18 10.56 -3.43
CA LEU A 15 -18.40 9.35 -3.58
C LEU A 15 -17.04 9.83 -4.09
N ALA A 16 -16.01 9.75 -3.25
CA ALA A 16 -14.64 9.85 -3.71
C ALA A 16 -14.46 8.69 -4.69
N ALA A 17 -14.68 8.97 -5.97
CA ALA A 17 -14.55 7.98 -7.03
C ALA A 17 -13.11 7.48 -7.00
N HIS A 18 -12.94 6.17 -6.84
CA HIS A 18 -11.65 5.53 -7.08
C HIS A 18 -11.24 5.86 -8.52
N ARG A 19 -10.03 6.37 -8.70
CA ARG A 19 -9.53 6.73 -10.02
C ARG A 19 -8.64 5.60 -10.49
N HIS A 20 -9.07 4.90 -11.54
CA HIS A 20 -8.15 4.12 -12.35
C HIS A 20 -7.19 5.08 -13.01
N ILE A 21 -5.91 4.98 -12.65
CA ILE A 21 -4.86 5.68 -13.35
C ILE A 21 -4.51 4.77 -14.53
N ALA A 22 -5.09 5.07 -15.69
CA ALA A 22 -4.62 4.45 -16.92
C ALA A 22 -3.12 4.79 -17.05
N PRO A 23 -2.24 3.79 -17.24
CA PRO A 23 -0.85 4.08 -17.50
C PRO A 23 -0.78 4.94 -18.76
N ARG A 24 -0.33 6.19 -18.64
CA ARG A 24 0.11 6.97 -19.80
C ARG A 24 1.44 6.38 -20.27
N CYS A 25 1.40 5.22 -20.91
CA CYS A 25 2.51 4.72 -21.69
C CYS A 25 2.00 3.59 -22.60
N GLU A 26 1.57 3.94 -23.80
CA GLU A 26 1.39 2.99 -24.89
C GLU A 26 2.73 2.30 -25.14
N SER A 27 2.77 0.97 -24.96
CA SER A 27 3.95 0.09 -25.05
C SER A 27 5.01 0.26 -23.94
N ILE A 28 4.68 -0.15 -22.70
CA ILE A 28 5.77 -0.42 -21.74
C ILE A 28 6.49 -1.70 -22.18
N LEU A 29 7.76 -1.57 -22.57
CA LEU A 29 8.64 -2.72 -22.78
C LEU A 29 8.62 -3.58 -21.51
N ARG A 30 8.28 -4.87 -21.68
CA ARG A 30 8.26 -5.82 -20.57
C ARG A 30 9.60 -6.53 -20.51
N VAL A 31 10.33 -6.34 -19.42
CA VAL A 31 11.53 -7.13 -19.13
C VAL A 31 11.11 -8.26 -18.20
N GLY A 32 11.19 -9.50 -18.67
CA GLY A 32 10.75 -10.67 -17.89
C GLY A 32 9.28 -10.63 -17.48
N GLY A 33 8.41 -10.00 -18.28
CA GLY A 33 6.96 -9.92 -18.03
C GLY A 33 6.51 -8.75 -17.15
N ALA A 34 7.42 -8.01 -16.51
CA ALA A 34 7.12 -6.79 -15.75
C ALA A 34 7.35 -5.53 -16.60
N PRO A 35 6.53 -4.47 -16.46
CA PRO A 35 6.80 -3.21 -17.14
C PRO A 35 8.08 -2.56 -16.58
N GLU A 36 8.90 -1.95 -17.44
CA GLU A 36 10.24 -1.43 -17.14
C GLU A 36 10.34 -0.64 -15.81
N ALA A 37 9.40 0.28 -15.56
CA ALA A 37 9.37 1.10 -14.35
C ALA A 37 9.34 0.29 -13.04
N TYR A 38 8.83 -0.94 -13.06
CA TYR A 38 8.67 -1.81 -11.89
C TYR A 38 9.81 -2.81 -11.72
N VAL A 39 10.66 -3.01 -12.74
CA VAL A 39 11.64 -4.11 -12.79
C VAL A 39 12.57 -4.07 -11.59
N GLU A 40 13.11 -2.89 -11.28
CA GLU A 40 14.09 -2.73 -10.21
C GLU A 40 13.47 -2.94 -8.82
N VAL A 41 12.28 -2.38 -8.59
CA VAL A 41 11.57 -2.57 -7.31
C VAL A 41 11.17 -4.04 -7.14
N LEU A 42 10.73 -4.71 -8.22
CA LEU A 42 10.41 -6.14 -8.17
C LEU A 42 11.65 -7.01 -7.88
N ARG A 43 12.80 -6.70 -8.46
CA ARG A 43 14.08 -7.36 -8.15
C ARG A 43 14.40 -7.25 -6.66
N LEU A 44 14.35 -6.02 -6.11
CA LEU A 44 14.64 -5.76 -4.69
C LEU A 44 13.62 -6.42 -3.74
N LEU A 45 12.34 -6.53 -4.14
CA LEU A 45 11.32 -7.26 -3.38
C LEU A 45 11.63 -8.75 -3.29
N ARG A 46 12.05 -9.36 -4.40
CA ARG A 46 12.47 -10.77 -4.44
C ARG A 46 13.71 -11.00 -3.58
N GLU A 47 14.71 -10.14 -3.69
CA GLU A 47 15.90 -10.21 -2.85
C GLU A 47 15.57 -10.07 -1.35
N ALA A 48 14.67 -9.14 -0.99
CA ALA A 48 14.20 -9.02 0.38
C ALA A 48 13.49 -10.30 0.85
N ALA A 49 12.65 -10.90 0.00
CA ALA A 49 11.94 -12.14 0.28
C ALA A 49 12.88 -13.33 0.48
N ASP A 50 13.92 -13.45 -0.36
CA ASP A 50 14.88 -14.55 -0.36
C ASP A 50 15.97 -14.40 0.70
N SER A 51 16.17 -13.18 1.23
CA SER A 51 17.21 -12.89 2.22
C SER A 51 17.01 -13.57 3.58
N GLY A 52 15.82 -14.10 3.87
CA GLY A 52 15.46 -14.57 5.22
C GLY A 52 15.31 -13.45 6.26
N ARG A 53 15.45 -12.18 5.87
CA ARG A 53 15.34 -11.00 6.76
C ARG A 53 13.97 -10.32 6.71
N TRP A 54 12.99 -10.94 6.06
CA TRP A 54 11.63 -10.39 5.99
C TRP A 54 11.06 -10.26 7.41
N PRO A 55 10.67 -9.04 7.86
CA PRO A 55 10.23 -8.83 9.24
C PRO A 55 8.96 -9.60 9.57
N GLY A 56 8.83 -10.01 10.82
CA GLY A 56 7.56 -10.50 11.36
C GLY A 56 6.46 -9.44 11.30
N ILE A 57 5.22 -9.90 11.32
CA ILE A 57 4.05 -9.04 11.15
C ILE A 57 3.69 -8.37 12.48
N SER A 58 3.22 -7.12 12.44
CA SER A 58 2.73 -6.44 13.64
C SER A 58 1.39 -7.02 14.11
N PRO A 59 1.08 -7.02 15.42
CA PRO A 59 -0.19 -7.57 15.93
C PRO A 59 -1.45 -6.93 15.31
N GLY A 60 -1.37 -5.67 14.88
CA GLY A 60 -2.46 -5.00 14.18
C GLY A 60 -2.72 -5.59 12.79
N ARG A 61 -1.64 -5.87 12.04
CA ARG A 61 -1.73 -6.44 10.69
C ARG A 61 -2.10 -7.90 10.70
N GLU A 62 -1.64 -8.67 11.69
CA GLU A 62 -1.97 -10.08 11.85
C GLU A 62 -3.49 -10.30 11.89
N LYS A 63 -4.25 -9.40 12.53
CA LYS A 63 -5.72 -9.48 12.64
C LYS A 63 -6.46 -9.33 11.31
N VAL A 64 -5.84 -8.67 10.33
CA VAL A 64 -6.48 -8.34 9.05
C VAL A 64 -5.90 -9.12 7.88
N ILE A 65 -4.91 -9.98 8.10
CA ILE A 65 -4.40 -10.90 7.09
C ILE A 65 -4.95 -12.30 7.38
N LYS A 66 -5.35 -13.04 6.34
CA LYS A 66 -5.77 -14.43 6.49
C LYS A 66 -4.63 -15.25 7.10
N GLY A 67 -4.83 -15.76 8.31
CA GLY A 67 -3.80 -16.47 9.08
C GLY A 67 -3.09 -17.58 8.29
N GLN A 68 -3.82 -18.36 7.48
CA GLN A 68 -3.27 -19.43 6.64
C GLN A 68 -2.26 -18.94 5.59
N THR A 69 -2.32 -17.66 5.21
CA THR A 69 -1.35 -17.08 4.28
C THR A 69 -0.07 -16.65 4.98
N LEU A 70 -0.07 -16.47 6.30
CA LEU A 70 1.06 -15.91 7.05
C LEU A 70 2.23 -16.88 7.19
N SER A 71 3.45 -16.35 7.11
CA SER A 71 4.69 -17.13 7.27
C SER A 71 4.76 -17.80 8.64
N GLU A 72 4.28 -17.13 9.69
CA GLU A 72 4.21 -17.66 11.06
C GLU A 72 3.33 -18.91 11.18
N ASN A 73 2.40 -19.11 10.22
CA ASN A 73 1.47 -20.25 10.18
C ASN A 73 1.80 -21.23 9.04
N GLY A 74 3.03 -21.20 8.49
CA GLY A 74 3.46 -22.07 7.39
C GLY A 74 3.05 -21.61 5.99
N GLY A 75 2.51 -20.40 5.86
CA GLY A 75 2.29 -19.73 4.58
C GLY A 75 3.54 -19.00 4.06
N LEU A 76 3.37 -18.17 3.04
CA LEU A 76 4.45 -17.35 2.43
C LEU A 76 4.26 -15.84 2.66
N GLY A 77 3.21 -15.49 3.40
CA GLY A 77 2.68 -14.15 3.58
C GLY A 77 3.46 -13.35 4.61
N GLY A 78 3.61 -12.06 4.35
CA GLY A 78 4.34 -11.13 5.19
C GLY A 78 3.98 -9.69 4.88
N SER A 79 4.13 -8.80 5.87
CA SER A 79 3.91 -7.37 5.69
C SER A 79 4.78 -6.56 6.64
N PHE A 80 5.50 -5.58 6.11
CA PHE A 80 6.25 -4.61 6.90
C PHE A 80 6.07 -3.19 6.34
N SER A 81 6.57 -2.18 7.04
CA SER A 81 6.51 -0.79 6.58
C SER A 81 7.90 -0.20 6.40
N VAL A 82 7.98 0.82 5.55
CA VAL A 82 9.11 1.75 5.41
C VAL A 82 8.60 3.20 5.41
N GLY A 83 9.50 4.18 5.58
CA GLY A 83 9.19 5.61 5.63
C GLY A 83 9.10 6.16 7.05
N SER A 84 8.22 7.13 7.27
CA SER A 84 8.01 7.81 8.55
C SER A 84 6.80 7.27 9.32
N MET A 85 6.79 7.48 10.62
CA MET A 85 5.62 7.26 11.49
C MET A 85 5.46 8.47 12.43
N PRO A 86 4.24 8.83 12.82
CA PRO A 86 4.02 9.99 13.68
C PRO A 86 4.43 9.68 15.12
N PRO A 87 4.95 10.66 15.88
CA PRO A 87 5.24 10.47 17.31
C PRO A 87 4.00 9.98 18.08
N PRO A 88 4.16 9.12 19.10
CA PRO A 88 5.42 8.61 19.65
C PRO A 88 5.95 7.35 18.94
N LEU A 89 5.39 6.97 17.79
CA LEU A 89 5.84 5.79 17.06
C LEU A 89 7.24 6.02 16.49
N GLN A 90 8.05 4.97 16.51
CA GLN A 90 9.37 4.99 15.91
C GLN A 90 9.29 4.69 14.41
N ALA A 91 10.33 5.12 13.68
CA ALA A 91 10.48 4.77 12.28
C ALA A 91 10.49 3.23 12.10
N PRO A 92 9.84 2.71 11.03
CA PRO A 92 9.78 1.28 10.79
C PRO A 92 11.16 0.63 10.65
N ALA A 93 11.31 -0.59 11.18
CA ALA A 93 12.55 -1.37 11.03
C ALA A 93 12.93 -1.64 9.57
N GLY A 94 11.94 -1.67 8.67
CA GLY A 94 12.15 -1.85 7.23
C GLY A 94 13.11 -0.83 6.62
N ASN A 95 13.15 0.41 7.15
CA ASN A 95 14.09 1.44 6.69
C ASN A 95 15.55 0.98 6.81
N ARG A 96 15.89 0.29 7.91
CA ARG A 96 17.24 -0.20 8.16
C ARG A 96 17.51 -1.54 7.48
N LEU A 97 16.49 -2.38 7.36
CA LEU A 97 16.64 -3.72 6.78
C LEU A 97 16.76 -3.69 5.25
N PHE A 98 16.04 -2.79 4.59
CA PHE A 98 15.98 -2.69 3.13
C PHE A 98 15.99 -1.23 2.64
N PRO A 99 17.06 -0.45 2.93
CA PRO A 99 17.11 0.98 2.60
C PRO A 99 16.98 1.24 1.09
N GLU A 100 17.63 0.43 0.25
CA GLU A 100 17.56 0.57 -1.21
C GLU A 100 16.15 0.28 -1.75
N LEU A 101 15.51 -0.80 -1.27
CA LEU A 101 14.11 -1.10 -1.60
C LEU A 101 13.19 0.06 -1.21
N ALA A 102 13.38 0.63 -0.02
CA ALA A 102 12.58 1.76 0.43
C ALA A 102 12.74 2.97 -0.49
N ALA A 103 13.99 3.36 -0.81
CA ALA A 103 14.27 4.47 -1.70
C ALA A 103 13.65 4.28 -3.09
N ARG A 104 13.89 3.12 -3.72
CA ARG A 104 13.36 2.81 -5.06
C ARG A 104 11.83 2.72 -5.07
N ALA A 105 11.21 2.21 -4.00
CA ALA A 105 9.76 2.18 -3.90
C ALA A 105 9.15 3.58 -3.77
N PHE A 106 9.77 4.52 -3.07
CA PHE A 106 9.29 5.91 -3.08
C PHE A 106 9.55 6.62 -4.41
N GLU A 107 10.66 6.36 -5.09
CA GLU A 107 10.90 6.88 -6.44
C GLU A 107 9.84 6.38 -7.43
N LEU A 108 9.43 5.12 -7.30
CA LEU A 108 8.36 4.54 -8.12
C LEU A 108 7.03 5.29 -7.93
N GLU A 109 6.64 5.71 -6.72
CA GLU A 109 5.42 6.52 -6.53
C GLU A 109 5.42 7.77 -7.43
N GLY A 110 6.54 8.52 -7.41
CA GLY A 110 6.68 9.73 -8.21
C GLY A 110 6.63 9.48 -9.71
N LEU A 111 7.06 8.30 -10.18
CA LEU A 111 6.94 7.90 -11.58
C LEU A 111 5.51 7.51 -11.95
N LEU A 112 4.81 6.80 -11.06
CA LEU A 112 3.46 6.30 -11.32
C LEU A 112 2.41 7.41 -11.29
N LEU A 113 2.59 8.39 -10.40
CA LEU A 113 1.66 9.50 -10.26
C LEU A 113 2.36 10.83 -9.93
N PRO A 114 3.05 11.46 -10.91
CA PRO A 114 3.88 12.65 -10.67
C PRO A 114 3.14 13.87 -10.08
N GLY A 115 1.81 13.93 -10.22
CA GLY A 115 0.98 15.02 -9.70
C GLY A 115 0.44 14.81 -8.28
N ARG A 116 0.69 13.64 -7.68
CA ARG A 116 0.22 13.31 -6.32
C ARG A 116 1.21 13.85 -5.27
N PRO A 117 0.72 14.38 -4.13
CA PRO A 117 1.59 14.69 -3.00
C PRO A 117 2.40 13.45 -2.55
N PRO A 118 3.73 13.55 -2.39
CA PRO A 118 4.55 12.41 -1.99
C PRO A 118 4.08 11.79 -0.67
N SER A 119 4.05 10.46 -0.61
CA SER A 119 3.68 9.76 0.62
C SER A 119 4.85 9.72 1.60
N SER A 120 4.53 9.63 2.90
CA SER A 120 5.56 9.47 3.93
C SER A 120 5.90 8.01 4.21
N THR A 121 5.01 7.08 3.88
CA THR A 121 5.06 5.70 4.38
C THR A 121 4.64 4.72 3.28
N ILE A 122 5.24 3.53 3.27
CA ILE A 122 4.83 2.42 2.40
C ILE A 122 4.55 1.20 3.26
N ALA A 123 3.41 0.54 3.06
CA ALA A 123 3.22 -0.85 3.46
C ALA A 123 3.66 -1.77 2.32
N ILE A 124 4.62 -2.64 2.61
CA ILE A 124 5.17 -3.61 1.67
C ILE A 124 4.64 -4.99 2.07
N ASN A 125 3.88 -5.61 1.17
CA ASN A 125 3.27 -6.90 1.40
C ASN A 125 3.82 -7.95 0.43
N LYS A 126 4.04 -9.17 0.93
CA LYS A 126 4.39 -10.36 0.16
C LYS A 126 3.36 -11.43 0.45
N HIS A 127 2.75 -12.03 -0.57
CA HIS A 127 1.73 -13.10 -0.46
C HIS A 127 0.64 -12.87 0.60
N ALA A 128 0.37 -11.62 1.00
CA ALA A 128 -0.60 -11.32 2.03
C ALA A 128 -1.99 -11.22 1.40
N GLN A 129 -2.93 -12.05 1.87
CA GLN A 129 -4.34 -11.93 1.54
C GLN A 129 -5.09 -11.27 2.69
N PHE A 130 -5.51 -10.02 2.50
CA PHE A 130 -6.22 -9.28 3.53
C PHE A 130 -7.70 -9.67 3.62
N LEU A 131 -8.23 -9.70 4.84
CA LEU A 131 -9.65 -9.77 5.17
C LEU A 131 -10.30 -8.38 5.00
N PRO A 132 -11.63 -8.28 4.87
CA PRO A 132 -12.33 -7.00 4.81
C PRO A 132 -12.09 -6.11 6.03
N HIS A 133 -11.42 -4.98 5.83
CA HIS A 133 -11.06 -4.02 6.88
C HIS A 133 -11.07 -2.57 6.38
N VAL A 134 -10.98 -1.63 7.31
CA VAL A 134 -10.47 -0.28 7.06
C VAL A 134 -9.11 -0.18 7.72
N ASP A 135 -8.24 0.69 7.21
CA ASP A 135 -6.99 1.00 7.87
C ASP A 135 -7.30 1.65 9.21
N SER A 136 -6.64 1.22 10.27
CA SER A 136 -6.71 1.90 11.57
C SER A 136 -5.76 3.13 11.62
N GLY A 137 -5.03 3.39 10.54
CA GLY A 137 -3.92 4.35 10.50
C GLY A 137 -2.88 4.08 11.58
N ALA A 138 -2.02 5.07 11.85
CA ALA A 138 -1.20 5.13 13.06
C ALA A 138 -2.05 5.54 14.31
N GLY A 139 -3.33 5.14 14.35
CA GLY A 139 -4.27 5.42 15.43
C GLY A 139 -5.06 6.72 15.31
N ALA A 140 -4.76 7.59 14.33
CA ALA A 140 -5.38 8.91 14.21
C ALA A 140 -5.87 9.27 12.80
N GLY A 141 -5.75 8.35 11.83
CA GLY A 141 -6.11 8.55 10.42
C GLY A 141 -4.92 8.52 9.47
N GLN A 142 -5.22 8.64 8.18
CA GLN A 142 -4.25 8.74 7.08
C GLN A 142 -4.88 9.44 5.86
N GLY A 143 -4.03 9.93 4.96
CA GLY A 143 -4.43 10.43 3.64
C GLY A 143 -4.90 9.32 2.68
N VAL A 144 -5.28 9.74 1.46
CA VAL A 144 -5.60 8.82 0.34
C VAL A 144 -4.38 7.94 0.06
N SER A 145 -4.59 6.65 -0.10
CA SER A 145 -3.55 5.67 -0.42
C SER A 145 -3.40 5.50 -1.94
N LEU A 146 -2.19 5.20 -2.39
CA LEU A 146 -1.90 4.65 -3.71
C LEU A 146 -1.47 3.19 -3.54
N ILE A 147 -2.03 2.27 -4.32
CA ILE A 147 -1.67 0.84 -4.26
C ILE A 147 -1.37 0.29 -5.64
N VAL A 148 -0.37 -0.59 -5.72
CA VAL A 148 -0.09 -1.40 -6.90
C VAL A 148 0.36 -2.80 -6.51
N GLY A 149 -0.04 -3.80 -7.28
CA GLY A 149 0.43 -5.18 -7.20
C GLY A 149 1.56 -5.46 -8.19
N LEU A 150 2.55 -6.25 -7.78
CA LEU A 150 3.70 -6.65 -8.59
C LEU A 150 3.91 -8.17 -8.51
N GLY A 151 4.59 -8.71 -9.52
CA GLY A 151 4.96 -10.12 -9.58
C GLY A 151 4.18 -10.90 -10.63
N ASP A 152 4.41 -12.20 -10.64
CA ASP A 152 3.70 -13.12 -11.53
C ASP A 152 2.60 -13.87 -10.79
N TYR A 153 1.39 -13.28 -10.81
CA TYR A 153 0.21 -13.82 -10.15
C TYR A 153 -1.05 -13.67 -10.99
N ALA A 154 -2.05 -14.50 -10.68
CA ALA A 154 -3.40 -14.45 -11.22
C ALA A 154 -4.43 -14.28 -10.10
N GLY A 155 -5.52 -13.54 -10.37
CA GLY A 155 -6.49 -13.11 -9.36
C GLY A 155 -5.92 -12.05 -8.43
N GLY A 156 -6.42 -11.97 -7.19
CA GLY A 156 -5.85 -11.09 -6.16
C GLY A 156 -6.21 -9.63 -6.32
N GLU A 157 -7.32 -9.37 -6.98
CA GLU A 157 -7.94 -8.05 -7.11
C GLU A 157 -8.12 -7.42 -5.73
N LEU A 158 -7.92 -6.11 -5.68
CA LEU A 158 -8.29 -5.31 -4.53
C LEU A 158 -9.79 -5.04 -4.63
N VAL A 159 -10.56 -5.40 -3.60
CA VAL A 159 -11.93 -4.92 -3.49
C VAL A 159 -11.95 -3.66 -2.65
N VAL A 160 -12.60 -2.60 -3.14
CA VAL A 160 -12.86 -1.35 -2.40
C VAL A 160 -14.35 -1.06 -2.48
N GLU A 161 -15.04 -0.99 -1.34
CA GLU A 161 -16.50 -0.75 -1.29
C GLU A 161 -17.29 -1.67 -2.23
N GLY A 162 -16.90 -2.95 -2.29
CA GLY A 162 -17.54 -3.96 -3.13
C GLY A 162 -17.12 -3.95 -4.61
N SER A 163 -16.36 -2.97 -5.07
CA SER A 163 -15.82 -2.92 -6.44
C SER A 163 -14.47 -3.61 -6.52
N ALA A 164 -14.36 -4.66 -7.34
CA ALA A 164 -13.10 -5.38 -7.56
C ALA A 164 -12.25 -4.67 -8.62
N LEU A 165 -10.99 -4.40 -8.29
CA LEU A 165 -10.04 -3.63 -9.08
C LEU A 165 -8.79 -4.48 -9.34
N ASP A 166 -8.42 -4.65 -10.62
CA ASP A 166 -7.12 -5.19 -10.96
C ASP A 166 -6.04 -4.16 -10.65
N ILE A 167 -5.06 -4.57 -9.86
CA ILE A 167 -3.93 -3.75 -9.45
C ILE A 167 -2.58 -4.29 -9.96
N ARG A 168 -2.57 -5.38 -10.75
CA ARG A 168 -1.32 -5.95 -11.30
C ARG A 168 -0.69 -4.95 -12.26
N TYR A 169 0.39 -4.30 -11.80
CA TYR A 169 1.04 -3.19 -12.47
C TYR A 169 0.09 -2.06 -12.89
N THR A 170 -1.04 -1.93 -12.20
CA THR A 170 -2.08 -0.93 -12.46
C THR A 170 -2.31 -0.17 -11.16
N PRO A 171 -1.70 1.01 -10.98
CA PRO A 171 -1.83 1.76 -9.75
C PRO A 171 -3.26 2.27 -9.56
N VAL A 172 -3.76 2.19 -8.33
CA VAL A 172 -5.11 2.63 -7.93
C VAL A 172 -5.02 3.53 -6.72
N GLU A 173 -5.74 4.64 -6.74
CA GLU A 173 -5.96 5.45 -5.54
C GLU A 173 -7.27 5.08 -4.84
N PHE A 174 -7.22 4.97 -3.51
CA PHE A 174 -8.38 4.75 -2.66
C PHE A 174 -8.14 5.30 -1.25
N ASN A 175 -9.19 5.60 -0.50
CA ASN A 175 -9.09 6.06 0.88
C ASN A 175 -9.18 4.86 1.86
N GLY A 176 -8.03 4.28 2.20
CA GLY A 176 -7.97 3.13 3.10
C GLY A 176 -8.50 3.38 4.51
N TRP A 177 -8.51 4.63 4.99
CA TRP A 177 -9.05 5.00 6.30
C TRP A 177 -10.57 4.91 6.36
N THR A 178 -11.27 5.34 5.31
CA THR A 178 -12.74 5.41 5.31
C THR A 178 -13.41 4.34 4.47
N GLN A 179 -12.66 3.67 3.57
CA GLN A 179 -13.22 2.69 2.63
C GLN A 179 -12.82 1.29 3.02
N ARG A 180 -13.83 0.41 3.14
CA ARG A 180 -13.62 -1.01 3.41
C ARG A 180 -12.97 -1.67 2.20
N HIS A 181 -11.90 -2.41 2.45
CA HIS A 181 -11.13 -3.05 1.40
C HIS A 181 -10.52 -4.40 1.81
N TRP A 182 -10.23 -5.25 0.82
CA TRP A 182 -9.61 -6.57 1.01
C TRP A 182 -9.02 -7.14 -0.28
N THR A 183 -8.34 -8.28 -0.17
CA THR A 183 -7.74 -8.99 -1.31
C THR A 183 -8.53 -10.25 -1.65
N LEU A 184 -8.98 -10.38 -2.90
CA LEU A 184 -9.54 -11.64 -3.40
C LEU A 184 -8.47 -12.76 -3.42
N PRO A 185 -8.87 -14.04 -3.50
CA PRO A 185 -7.92 -15.14 -3.64
C PRO A 185 -7.02 -14.96 -4.87
N PHE A 186 -5.77 -15.41 -4.77
CA PHE A 186 -4.80 -15.39 -5.87
C PHE A 186 -3.89 -16.61 -5.81
N SER A 187 -3.19 -16.84 -6.92
CA SER A 187 -2.12 -17.82 -7.05
C SER A 187 -0.89 -17.18 -7.70
N GLY A 188 0.30 -17.70 -7.39
CA GLY A 188 1.57 -17.18 -7.90
C GLY A 188 2.24 -16.18 -6.96
N GLU A 189 3.29 -15.53 -7.47
CA GLU A 189 4.12 -14.57 -6.74
C GLU A 189 3.45 -13.21 -6.73
N ARG A 190 2.99 -12.76 -5.56
CA ARG A 190 2.32 -11.46 -5.41
C ARG A 190 2.99 -10.62 -4.34
N PHE A 191 3.46 -9.46 -4.76
CA PHE A 191 3.79 -8.34 -3.88
C PHE A 191 2.75 -7.23 -4.05
N SER A 192 2.61 -6.38 -3.04
CA SER A 192 1.92 -5.10 -3.21
C SER A 192 2.60 -4.01 -2.41
N LEU A 193 2.63 -2.81 -2.98
CA LEU A 193 3.08 -1.59 -2.34
C LEU A 193 1.88 -0.70 -2.10
N VAL A 194 1.72 -0.20 -0.88
CA VAL A 194 0.67 0.77 -0.52
C VAL A 194 1.36 2.01 0.02
N TRP A 195 1.36 3.08 -0.75
CA TRP A 195 1.87 4.39 -0.32
C TRP A 195 0.76 5.18 0.37
N PHE A 196 1.05 5.74 1.54
CA PHE A 196 0.11 6.55 2.31
C PHE A 196 0.87 7.49 3.26
N THR A 197 0.15 8.47 3.81
CA THR A 197 0.68 9.40 4.81
C THR A 197 -0.18 9.32 6.06
N PRO A 198 0.32 8.73 7.17
CA PRO A 198 -0.36 8.81 8.46
C PRO A 198 -0.58 10.26 8.89
N LEU A 199 -1.64 10.51 9.65
CA LEU A 199 -1.84 11.82 10.27
C LEU A 199 -0.62 12.20 11.13
N GLY A 200 -0.08 13.40 10.93
CA GLY A 200 1.10 13.91 11.62
C GLY A 200 2.43 13.69 10.88
N CYS A 201 2.40 13.07 9.70
CA CYS A 201 3.55 12.93 8.80
C CYS A 201 3.42 13.78 7.52
N GLU A 202 2.45 14.69 7.47
CA GLU A 202 2.28 15.58 6.32
C GLU A 202 3.53 16.43 6.09
N GLY A 203 3.92 16.57 4.82
CA GLY A 203 5.12 17.33 4.44
C GLY A 203 6.44 16.63 4.79
N GLN A 204 6.43 15.34 5.13
CA GLN A 204 7.63 14.52 5.34
C GLN A 204 7.72 13.40 4.30
N PRO A 205 8.17 13.68 3.06
CA PRO A 205 8.27 12.67 2.01
C PRO A 205 9.17 11.52 2.45
N GLY A 206 8.71 10.28 2.30
CA GLY A 206 9.47 9.13 2.77
C GLY A 206 10.81 8.95 2.04
N LEU A 207 10.91 9.44 0.79
CA LEU A 207 12.16 9.43 0.03
C LEU A 207 13.29 10.21 0.71
N GLU A 208 12.98 11.34 1.34
CA GLU A 208 13.98 12.15 2.06
C GLU A 208 14.52 11.39 3.27
N VAL A 209 13.65 10.66 3.97
CA VAL A 209 14.04 9.82 5.11
C VAL A 209 14.93 8.65 4.68
N CYS A 210 14.69 8.07 3.50
CA CYS A 210 15.53 7.00 2.98
C CYS A 210 16.93 7.50 2.58
N ARG A 211 17.03 8.71 2.02
CA ARG A 211 18.32 9.29 1.58
C ARG A 211 19.22 9.72 2.73
N CYS A 212 18.65 10.07 3.89
CA CYS A 212 19.44 10.41 5.08
C CYS A 212 19.99 9.19 5.85
N ASN A 213 19.52 7.97 5.53
CA ASN A 213 19.86 6.73 6.24
C ASN A 213 20.62 5.70 5.38
N ALA A 214 20.94 6.04 4.12
CA ALA A 214 21.77 5.24 3.22
C ALA A 214 23.22 5.70 3.27
#